data_AF-A0A818TRU8-F1
#
_entry.id   AF-A0A818TRU8-F1
#
_cell.length_a   1.000
_cell.length_b   1.000
_cell.length_c   1.000
_cell.angle_alpha   90.00
_cell.angle_beta   90.00
_cell.angle_gamma   90.00
#
_symmetry.space_group_name_H-M   'P 1'
#
loop_
_entity.id
_entity.type
_entity.pdbx_description
1 polymer ?
#
loop_
_entity_poly.entity_id
_entity_poly.type
_entity_poly.pdbx_seq_one_letter_code
_entity_poly.pdbx_strand_id
1 'polypeptide(L)'
;MVWLGASSKGITPLVILDKGTTDHARYIKEVLPVALKYGNKIFGSDWTFQQDGAKPHTHHLSQQWCRDNFPSFIGKDRWPPHSPDLNPLDYCIWDEFNRAINWNKIISKKTLIE
;
A
#
# COMPACT_ATOMS: atom_id res chain seq x y z
N MET A 1 -10.06 6.16 -2.99
CA MET A 1 -8.75 5.52 -3.23
C MET A 1 -8.69 4.27 -2.35
N VAL A 2 -7.96 3.25 -2.78
CA VAL A 2 -7.70 2.05 -1.98
C VAL A 2 -6.20 1.88 -1.80
N TRP A 3 -5.80 1.25 -0.71
CA TRP A 3 -4.43 0.80 -0.50
C TRP A 3 -4.42 -0.71 -0.22
N LEU A 4 -3.40 -1.38 -0.73
CA LEU A 4 -3.15 -2.81 -0.58
C LEU A 4 -1.67 -3.03 -0.35
N GLY A 5 -1.31 -3.89 0.60
CA GLY A 5 0.01 -4.50 0.67
C GLY A 5 -0.03 -5.90 0.07
N ALA A 6 1.01 -6.29 -0.67
CA ALA A 6 1.11 -7.60 -1.29
C ALA A 6 2.51 -8.20 -1.14
N SER A 7 2.56 -9.53 -1.14
CA SER A 7 3.78 -10.33 -1.07
C SER A 7 3.55 -11.70 -1.69
N SER A 8 4.61 -12.48 -1.88
CA SER A 8 4.50 -13.87 -2.38
C SER A 8 3.68 -14.80 -1.49
N LYS A 9 3.47 -14.45 -0.21
CA LYS A 9 2.70 -15.26 0.75
C LYS A 9 1.28 -14.74 0.98
N GLY A 10 0.88 -13.66 0.31
CA GLY A 10 -0.48 -13.13 0.40
C GLY A 10 -0.54 -11.61 0.44
N ILE A 11 -1.76 -11.12 0.65
CA ILE A 11 -2.13 -9.70 0.61
C ILE A 11 -2.68 -9.24 1.97
N THR A 12 -2.60 -7.93 2.23
CA THR A 12 -3.33 -7.30 3.33
C THR A 12 -4.82 -7.19 2.98
N PRO A 13 -5.71 -6.94 3.96
CA PRO A 13 -7.01 -6.35 3.66
C PRO A 13 -6.83 -5.02 2.94
N LEU A 14 -7.81 -4.68 2.11
CA LEU A 14 -7.88 -3.36 1.50
C LEU A 14 -8.14 -2.29 2.56
N VAL A 15 -7.37 -1.21 2.51
CA VAL A 15 -7.67 0.01 3.26
C VAL A 15 -8.41 0.95 2.33
N ILE A 16 -9.69 1.21 2.62
CA ILE A 16 -10.50 2.10 1.82
C ILE A 16 -10.36 3.54 2.34
N LEU A 17 -9.84 4.43 1.51
CA LEU A 17 -9.59 5.82 1.85
C LEU A 17 -10.75 6.66 1.32
N ASP A 18 -11.77 6.83 2.16
CA ASP A 18 -13.12 7.09 1.67
C ASP A 18 -13.44 8.52 1.23
N LYS A 19 -12.67 9.53 1.66
CA LYS A 19 -12.90 10.95 1.37
C LYS A 19 -11.58 11.73 1.43
N GLY A 20 -11.42 12.76 0.58
CA GLY A 20 -10.26 13.66 0.61
C GLY A 20 -8.95 13.04 0.12
N THR A 21 -7.93 13.89 0.02
CA THR A 21 -6.56 13.48 -0.31
C THR A 21 -5.96 12.69 0.85
N THR A 22 -5.14 11.69 0.54
CA THR A 22 -4.32 11.05 1.58
C THR A 22 -3.06 11.85 1.75
N ASP A 23 -2.93 12.53 2.87
CA ASP A 23 -1.69 13.17 3.29
C ASP A 23 -0.84 12.20 4.13
N HIS A 24 0.31 12.67 4.58
CA HIS A 24 1.24 11.88 5.38
C HIS A 24 0.65 11.46 6.74
N ALA A 25 -0.12 12.32 7.39
CA ALA A 25 -0.71 12.05 8.70
C ALA A 25 -1.73 10.93 8.60
N ARG A 26 -2.57 10.99 7.56
CA ARG A 26 -3.54 9.94 7.27
C ARG A 26 -2.87 8.64 6.85
N TYR A 27 -1.82 8.70 6.03
CA TYR A 27 -1.03 7.54 5.65
C TYR A 27 -0.43 6.83 6.87
N ILE A 28 0.17 7.58 7.79
CA ILE A 28 0.71 7.05 9.05
C ILE A 28 -0.38 6.44 9.93
N LYS A 29 -1.56 7.07 10.00
CA LYS A 29 -2.64 6.64 10.89
C LYS A 29 -3.42 5.44 10.37
N GLU A 30 -3.77 5.43 9.08
CA GLU A 30 -4.73 4.49 8.50
C GLU A 30 -4.06 3.34 7.74
N VAL A 31 -2.84 3.54 7.20
CA VAL A 31 -2.21 2.58 6.29
C VAL A 31 -1.03 1.84 6.94
N LEU A 32 -0.03 2.57 7.44
CA LEU A 32 1.20 1.95 7.95
C LEU A 32 0.99 0.92 9.08
N PRO A 33 0.02 1.08 10.01
CA PRO A 33 -0.26 0.07 11.03
C PRO A 33 -0.81 -1.23 10.44
N VAL A 34 -1.55 -1.15 9.33
CA VAL A 34 -2.04 -2.33 8.60
C VAL A 34 -0.87 -3.06 7.97
N ALA A 35 0.02 -2.34 7.28
CA ALA A 35 1.24 -2.91 6.71
C ALA A 35 2.09 -3.62 7.78
N LEU A 36 2.32 -2.97 8.92
CA LEU A 36 3.12 -3.52 10.01
C LEU A 36 2.50 -4.80 10.59
N LYS A 37 1.21 -4.74 10.92
CA LYS A 37 0.48 -5.88 11.49
C LYS A 37 0.54 -7.09 10.56
N TYR A 38 0.31 -6.89 9.27
CA TYR A 38 0.25 -8.00 8.32
C TYR A 38 1.63 -8.49 7.90
N GLY A 39 2.61 -7.60 7.73
CA GLY A 39 4.00 -7.99 7.53
C GLY A 39 4.49 -8.88 8.67
N ASN A 40 4.28 -8.46 9.92
CA ASN A 40 4.63 -9.26 11.09
C ASN A 40 3.86 -10.57 11.18
N LYS A 41 2.57 -10.57 10.82
CA LYS A 41 1.75 -11.79 10.80
C LYS A 41 2.27 -12.82 9.79
N ILE A 42 2.71 -12.38 8.61
CA ILE A 42 3.08 -13.27 7.50
C ILE A 42 4.57 -13.68 7.57
N PHE A 43 5.44 -12.78 8.01
CA PHE A 43 6.89 -12.94 7.93
C PHE A 43 7.62 -12.85 9.27
N GLY A 44 6.91 -12.59 10.37
CA GLY A 44 7.56 -12.31 11.66
C GLY A 44 8.40 -11.03 11.56
N SER A 45 9.68 -11.11 11.91
CA SER A 45 10.60 -9.97 11.88
C SER A 45 11.52 -9.94 10.65
N ASP A 46 11.31 -10.81 9.66
CA ASP A 46 12.19 -10.92 8.48
C ASP A 46 11.47 -10.49 7.20
N TRP A 47 11.30 -9.18 7.01
CA TRP A 47 10.70 -8.60 5.81
C TRP A 47 11.10 -7.14 5.62
N THR A 48 11.02 -6.69 4.37
CA THR A 48 11.31 -5.30 3.98
C THR A 48 10.05 -4.64 3.42
N PHE A 49 9.67 -3.48 3.96
CA PHE A 49 8.59 -2.67 3.40
C PHE A 49 9.06 -1.86 2.18
N GLN A 50 8.29 -1.90 1.11
CA GLN A 50 8.50 -1.13 -0.13
C GLN A 50 7.27 -0.26 -0.41
N GLN A 51 7.51 0.95 -0.90
CA GLN A 51 6.49 1.89 -1.36
C GLN A 51 7.06 2.77 -2.47
N ASP A 52 6.20 3.38 -3.28
CA ASP A 52 6.60 4.30 -4.35
C ASP A 52 6.97 5.71 -3.82
N GLY A 53 7.27 6.62 -4.76
CA GLY A 53 7.65 8.00 -4.46
C GLY A 53 6.49 8.99 -4.22
N ALA A 54 5.27 8.53 -3.87
CA ALA A 54 4.15 9.45 -3.63
C ALA A 54 4.43 10.43 -2.48
N LYS A 55 3.89 11.66 -2.55
CA LYS A 55 4.13 12.73 -1.55
C LYS A 55 3.93 12.30 -0.08
N PRO A 56 2.88 11.54 0.28
CA PRO A 56 2.70 11.03 1.65
C PRO A 56 3.82 10.07 2.06
N HIS A 57 4.29 9.23 1.13
CA HIS A 57 5.32 8.23 1.39
C HIS A 57 6.67 8.91 1.62
N THR A 58 6.99 9.95 0.84
CA THR A 58 8.28 10.65 0.92
C THR A 58 8.35 11.68 2.05
N HIS A 59 7.24 11.97 2.74
CA HIS A 59 7.21 12.92 3.85
C HIS A 59 8.12 12.46 4.99
N HIS A 60 8.87 13.39 5.61
CA HIS A 60 9.87 13.06 6.62
C HIS A 60 9.30 12.28 7.82
N LEU A 61 8.09 12.61 8.28
CA LEU A 61 7.40 11.88 9.35
C LEU A 61 6.99 10.46 8.95
N SER A 62 6.56 10.25 7.70
CA SER A 62 6.20 8.90 7.22
C SER A 62 7.44 8.03 7.07
N GLN A 63 8.53 8.60 6.53
CA GLN A 63 9.83 7.95 6.46
C GLN A 63 10.39 7.60 7.85
N GLN A 64 10.25 8.52 8.82
CA GLN A 64 10.67 8.28 10.20
C GLN A 64 9.87 7.15 10.84
N TRP A 65 8.54 7.20 10.73
CA TRP A 65 7.68 6.14 11.22
C TRP A 65 8.07 4.77 10.64
N CYS A 66 8.32 4.69 9.32
CA CYS A 66 8.73 3.45 8.67
C CYS A 66 10.05 2.92 9.24
N ARG A 67 11.06 3.79 9.45
CA ARG A 67 12.35 3.41 10.04
C ARG A 67 12.23 2.91 11.47
N ASP A 68 11.36 3.52 12.26
CA ASP A 68 11.24 3.21 13.69
C ASP A 68 10.39 1.96 13.96
N ASN A 69 9.52 1.57 13.02
CA ASN A 69 8.50 0.53 13.27
C ASN A 69 8.67 -0.72 12.40
N PHE A 70 9.18 -0.62 11.16
CA PHE A 70 9.35 -1.80 10.30
C PHE A 70 10.70 -2.49 10.55
N PRO A 71 10.78 -3.83 10.42
CA PRO A 71 12.06 -4.53 10.54
C PRO A 71 13.10 -4.08 9.50
N SER A 72 12.64 -3.82 8.28
CA SER A 72 13.44 -3.21 7.20
C SER A 72 12.54 -2.40 6.28
N PHE A 73 13.09 -1.37 5.64
CA PHE A 73 12.35 -0.42 4.82
C PHE A 73 13.19 0.14 3.66
N ILE A 74 12.61 0.22 2.46
CA ILE A 74 13.21 0.93 1.32
C ILE A 74 12.90 2.43 1.44
N GLY A 75 13.87 3.19 1.97
CA GLY A 75 13.78 4.65 2.07
C GLY A 75 13.56 5.34 0.73
N LYS A 76 12.98 6.55 0.78
CA LYS A 76 12.59 7.33 -0.41
C LYS A 76 13.69 7.48 -1.46
N ASP A 77 14.95 7.58 -1.03
CA ASP A 77 16.09 7.82 -1.92
C ASP A 77 16.62 6.52 -2.57
N ARG A 78 16.04 5.37 -2.23
CA ARG A 78 16.41 4.05 -2.78
C ARG A 78 15.38 3.49 -3.76
N TRP A 79 14.21 4.12 -3.89
CA TRP A 79 13.20 3.72 -4.87
C TRP A 79 13.33 4.61 -6.11
N PRO A 80 13.54 4.04 -7.32
CA PRO A 80 13.68 4.84 -8.52
C PRO A 80 12.37 5.56 -8.87
N PRO A 81 12.41 6.84 -9.28
CA PRO A 81 11.22 7.55 -9.71
C PRO A 81 10.67 6.95 -11.01
N HIS A 82 9.36 7.07 -11.22
CA HIS A 82 8.67 6.62 -12.44
C HIS A 82 8.89 5.15 -12.81
N SER A 83 9.02 4.26 -11.82
CA SER A 83 9.28 2.83 -12.03
C SER A 83 8.11 1.92 -11.59
N PRO A 84 6.92 2.02 -12.22
CA PRO A 84 5.79 1.14 -11.91
C PRO A 84 6.07 -0.33 -12.30
N ASP A 85 6.97 -0.55 -13.27
CA ASP A 85 7.46 -1.86 -13.70
C ASP A 85 8.21 -2.63 -12.59
N LEU A 86 8.68 -1.94 -11.55
CA LEU A 86 9.33 -2.55 -10.40
C LEU A 86 8.39 -2.84 -9.23
N ASN A 87 7.13 -2.36 -9.28
CA ASN A 87 6.14 -2.53 -8.23
C ASN A 87 5.10 -3.61 -8.60
N PRO A 88 5.05 -4.76 -7.90
CA PRO A 88 4.07 -5.83 -8.17
C PRO A 88 2.61 -5.39 -8.16
N LEU A 89 2.29 -4.36 -7.37
CA LEU A 89 0.95 -3.79 -7.37
C LEU A 89 0.62 -3.18 -8.73
N ASP A 90 1.55 -2.41 -9.30
CA ASP A 90 1.34 -1.62 -10.52
C ASP A 90 1.49 -2.44 -11.79
N TYR A 91 2.50 -3.31 -11.90
CA TYR A 91 2.72 -4.07 -13.14
C TYR A 91 1.78 -5.29 -13.31
N CYS A 92 1.08 -5.72 -12.27
CA CYS A 92 0.28 -6.95 -12.30
C CYS A 92 -1.01 -6.89 -11.47
N ILE A 93 -0.92 -6.73 -10.15
CA ILE A 93 -2.06 -7.01 -9.25
C ILE A 93 -3.27 -6.10 -9.52
N TRP A 94 -3.06 -4.81 -9.77
CA TRP A 94 -4.15 -3.91 -10.07
C TRP A 94 -4.87 -4.23 -11.38
N ASP A 95 -4.13 -4.70 -12.38
CA ASP A 95 -4.68 -5.11 -13.67
C ASP A 95 -5.50 -6.41 -13.54
N GLU A 96 -5.03 -7.36 -12.71
CA GLU A 96 -5.82 -8.56 -12.36
C GLU A 96 -7.12 -8.21 -11.62
N PHE A 97 -7.08 -7.25 -10.68
CA PHE A 97 -8.28 -6.76 -10.00
C PHE A 97 -9.25 -6.15 -11.01
N ASN A 98 -8.75 -5.31 -11.92
CA ASN A 98 -9.56 -4.68 -12.95
C ASN A 98 -10.25 -5.70 -13.88
N ARG A 99 -9.55 -6.79 -14.24
CA ARG A 99 -10.12 -7.91 -15.01
C ARG A 99 -11.17 -8.71 -14.24
N ALA A 100 -10.96 -8.93 -12.95
CA ALA A 100 -11.84 -9.76 -12.12
C ALA A 100 -13.14 -9.04 -11.74
N ILE A 101 -13.16 -7.71 -11.73
CA ILE A 101 -14.35 -6.92 -11.39
C ILE A 101 -15.44 -7.10 -12.46
N ASN A 102 -16.65 -7.44 -12.01
CA ASN A 102 -17.84 -7.39 -12.87
C ASN A 102 -18.36 -5.96 -12.96
N TRP A 103 -17.83 -5.20 -13.92
CA TRP A 103 -18.16 -3.78 -14.12
C TRP A 103 -19.65 -3.51 -14.34
N ASN A 104 -20.44 -4.47 -14.82
CA ASN A 104 -21.88 -4.31 -15.00
C ASN A 104 -22.65 -4.25 -13.66
N LYS A 105 -22.06 -4.72 -12.56
CA LYS A 105 -22.66 -4.64 -11.22
C LYS A 105 -22.25 -3.38 -10.46
N ILE A 106 -21.29 -2.62 -10.98
CA ILE A 106 -20.72 -1.46 -10.30
C ILE A 106 -21.52 -0.21 -10.66
N ILE A 107 -22.40 0.20 -9.76
CA ILE A 107 -23.22 1.43 -9.90
C ILE A 107 -22.91 2.50 -8.87
N SER A 108 -22.12 2.14 -7.86
CA SER A 108 -21.74 3.01 -6.76
C SER A 108 -20.41 2.56 -6.16
N LYS A 109 -19.83 3.41 -5.32
CA LYS A 109 -18.67 3.05 -4.52
C LYS A 109 -18.94 1.86 -3.59
N LYS A 110 -20.16 1.77 -3.04
CA LYS A 110 -20.56 0.68 -2.14
C LYS A 110 -20.50 -0.66 -2.88
N THR A 111 -21.11 -0.73 -4.06
CA THR A 111 -21.10 -1.93 -4.92
C THR A 111 -19.73 -2.27 -5.50
N LEU A 112 -18.74 -1.38 -5.40
CA LEU A 112 -17.35 -1.65 -5.77
C LEU A 112 -16.55 -2.27 -4.62
N ILE A 113 -16.95 -2.03 -3.38
CA ILE A 113 -16.23 -2.49 -2.18
C ILE A 113 -16.83 -3.78 -1.62
N GLU A 114 -18.16 -3.94 -1.72
CA GLU A 114 -18.93 -5.12 -1.31
C GLU A 114 -19.04 -6.16 -2.43
#